data_AF-A0A1I1LC32-F1
#
_entry.id   AF-A0A1I1LC32-F1
#
_cell.length_a   1.000
_cell.length_b   1.000
_cell.length_c   1.000
_cell.angle_alpha   90.00
_cell.angle_beta   90.00
_cell.angle_gamma   90.00
#
_symmetry.space_group_name_H-M   'P 1'
#
loop_
_entity.id
_entity.type
_entity.pdbx_description
1 polymer ?
#
loop_
_entity_poly.entity_id
_entity_poly.type
_entity_poly.pdbx_seq_one_letter_code
_entity_poly.pdbx_strand_id
1 'polypeptide(L)'
;MNAYFSNSARTHAEELLPVVIEKPSHYTMSTNDSDDTDRLEQYIRDEKGHLDSCESMVELANWLYANEYFETNDREIPTSDLKEILGDRLEYGVNTLLDHLEGINVVDEVSQGGGRFILHERTGRAFFDPNNREMLPLLEEEISRFLEDLHEQESQAPESEDAGDDKTQSIADGGEIEDADSDETDETDAGGEKEPDDVPTTLREVAAAALDVEVPLEDALTNPTDHIERIIRFDDVVTAVIESDEVGRGRAYEPMGWRNAANKWVLTMTAKARKENESLS
;
A
#
# COMPACT_ATOMS: atom_id res chain seq x y z
N MET A 1 -20.94 -41.82 92.73
CA MET A 1 -20.04 -42.90 92.26
C MET A 1 -18.83 -42.20 91.67
N ASN A 2 -17.78 -41.99 92.46
CA ASN A 2 -16.60 -42.87 92.61
C ASN A 2 -15.97 -43.19 91.24
N ALA A 3 -14.67 -43.08 90.98
CA ALA A 3 -13.49 -42.58 91.67
C ALA A 3 -12.30 -43.15 90.86
N TYR A 4 -11.34 -42.31 90.46
CA TYR A 4 -9.90 -42.60 90.29
C TYR A 4 -9.41 -43.73 89.34
N PHE A 5 -8.40 -43.47 88.50
CA PHE A 5 -6.96 -43.52 88.83
C PHE A 5 -6.09 -43.38 87.57
N SER A 6 -5.06 -42.55 87.70
CA SER A 6 -3.84 -42.50 86.89
C SER A 6 -2.99 -43.77 87.09
N ASN A 7 -2.24 -44.22 86.07
CA ASN A 7 -0.82 -44.55 86.22
C ASN A 7 -0.10 -44.94 84.92
N SER A 8 1.11 -44.41 84.81
CA SER A 8 2.15 -44.67 83.82
C SER A 8 2.77 -46.07 83.87
N ALA A 9 3.34 -46.43 82.71
CA ALA A 9 4.57 -47.20 82.48
C ALA A 9 4.56 -48.75 82.63
N ARG A 10 4.72 -49.45 81.49
CA ARG A 10 5.92 -50.29 81.20
C ARG A 10 5.82 -50.99 79.83
N THR A 11 6.72 -50.56 78.93
CA THR A 11 7.67 -51.40 78.15
C THR A 11 7.20 -52.76 77.61
N HIS A 12 7.16 -52.90 76.28
CA HIS A 12 7.86 -53.97 75.58
C HIS A 12 8.23 -53.48 74.18
N ALA A 13 9.51 -53.71 73.84
CA ALA A 13 10.15 -53.35 72.60
C ALA A 13 9.77 -54.32 71.48
N GLU A 14 9.45 -53.78 70.31
CA GLU A 14 9.66 -54.46 69.03
C GLU A 14 10.63 -53.62 68.21
N GLU A 15 11.80 -54.19 67.96
CA GLU A 15 12.83 -53.69 67.06
C GLU A 15 12.29 -53.63 65.63
N LEU A 16 12.42 -52.47 65.00
CA LEU A 16 12.47 -52.35 63.54
C LEU A 16 13.72 -51.56 63.13
N LEU A 17 14.34 -52.05 62.05
CA LEU A 17 15.70 -51.84 61.55
C LEU A 17 16.05 -50.38 61.17
N PRO A 18 17.36 -50.03 61.08
CA PRO A 18 17.80 -48.65 60.84
C PRO A 18 17.50 -48.19 59.41
N VAL A 19 16.70 -47.14 59.26
CA VAL A 19 16.57 -46.39 58.01
C VAL A 19 17.75 -45.43 57.88
N VAL A 20 18.43 -45.53 56.76
CA VAL A 20 19.58 -44.71 56.34
C VAL A 20 19.20 -43.22 56.35
N ILE A 21 20.01 -42.41 57.01
CA ILE A 21 19.94 -40.94 57.00
C ILE A 21 20.52 -40.44 55.69
N GLU A 22 19.67 -40.03 54.74
CA GLU A 22 20.09 -39.10 53.68
C GLU A 22 20.00 -37.66 54.22
N LYS A 23 21.07 -36.90 53.97
CA LYS A 23 21.23 -35.50 54.39
C LYS A 23 20.04 -34.64 53.90
N PRO A 24 19.52 -33.71 54.71
CA PRO A 24 18.59 -32.71 54.19
C PRO A 24 19.37 -31.71 53.33
N SER A 25 19.08 -31.65 52.03
CA SER A 25 19.45 -30.49 51.22
C SER A 25 18.59 -29.32 51.70
N HIS A 26 19.24 -28.41 52.42
CA HIS A 26 18.74 -27.05 52.56
C HIS A 26 18.75 -26.39 51.18
N TYR A 27 17.58 -26.27 50.56
CA TYR A 27 17.27 -25.09 49.76
C TYR A 27 15.81 -24.73 50.00
N THR A 28 15.63 -23.55 50.56
CA THR A 28 14.36 -22.94 50.89
C THR A 28 13.49 -22.84 49.64
N MET A 29 12.27 -23.38 49.69
CA MET A 29 11.19 -22.89 48.84
C MET A 29 10.95 -21.42 49.19
N SER A 30 11.63 -20.53 48.46
CA SER A 30 11.23 -19.14 48.34
C SER A 30 10.05 -19.11 47.39
N THR A 31 8.85 -19.29 47.94
CA THR A 31 7.61 -18.94 47.25
C THR A 31 7.41 -17.45 47.45
N ASN A 32 7.94 -16.65 46.53
CA ASN A 32 7.58 -15.25 46.35
C ASN A 32 8.08 -14.77 44.97
N ASP A 33 7.09 -14.49 44.10
CA ASP A 33 7.03 -13.58 42.95
C ASP A 33 7.96 -13.71 41.72
N SER A 34 7.31 -13.58 40.56
CA SER A 34 7.83 -13.31 39.20
C SER A 34 8.27 -14.51 38.35
N ASP A 35 7.33 -15.38 37.98
CA ASP A 35 7.40 -16.10 36.69
C ASP A 35 6.45 -15.44 35.67
N ASP A 36 6.47 -14.10 35.62
CA ASP A 36 5.91 -13.27 34.55
C ASP A 36 6.82 -13.35 33.31
N THR A 37 7.27 -14.55 32.96
CA THR A 37 7.95 -14.76 31.69
C THR A 37 6.86 -14.68 30.62
N ASP A 38 6.87 -13.61 29.81
CA ASP A 38 5.88 -13.37 28.76
C ASP A 38 5.70 -14.62 27.88
N ARG A 39 4.58 -15.34 28.04
CA ARG A 39 4.36 -16.64 27.37
C ARG A 39 4.34 -16.51 25.85
N LEU A 40 4.01 -15.34 25.31
CA LEU A 40 4.13 -15.04 23.88
C LEU A 40 5.59 -15.03 23.44
N GLU A 41 6.47 -14.37 24.19
CA GLU A 41 7.89 -14.35 23.85
C GLU A 41 8.53 -15.72 23.99
N GLN A 42 8.20 -16.44 25.08
CA GLN A 42 8.66 -17.80 25.28
C GLN A 42 8.23 -18.70 24.12
N TYR A 43 6.97 -18.57 23.67
CA TYR A 43 6.47 -19.31 22.52
C TYR A 43 7.26 -19.01 21.23
N ILE A 44 7.53 -17.73 20.95
CA ILE A 44 8.35 -17.35 19.78
C ILE A 44 9.76 -17.94 19.91
N ARG A 45 10.38 -17.89 21.10
CA ARG A 45 11.71 -18.45 21.34
C ARG A 45 11.73 -19.99 21.23
N ASP A 46 10.67 -20.67 21.66
CA ASP A 46 10.56 -22.13 21.54
C ASP A 46 10.44 -22.56 20.07
N GLU A 47 9.65 -21.85 19.26
CA GLU A 47 9.42 -22.19 17.85
C GLU A 47 10.54 -21.70 16.91
N LYS A 48 11.12 -20.52 17.19
CA LYS A 48 12.02 -19.79 16.28
C LYS A 48 13.36 -19.41 16.90
N GLY A 49 13.68 -19.83 18.12
CA GLY A 49 14.94 -19.50 18.80
C GLY A 49 16.22 -20.02 18.13
N HIS A 50 16.09 -20.88 17.12
CA HIS A 50 17.20 -21.31 16.27
C HIS A 50 17.53 -20.32 15.13
N LEU A 51 16.69 -19.30 14.92
CA LEU A 51 16.92 -18.26 13.93
C LEU A 51 17.53 -17.03 14.60
N ASP A 52 18.53 -16.44 13.94
CA ASP A 52 19.16 -15.20 14.41
C ASP A 52 18.16 -14.03 14.51
N SER A 53 17.05 -14.09 13.76
CA SER A 53 15.97 -13.10 13.77
C SER A 53 15.00 -13.20 14.96
N CYS A 54 15.21 -14.13 15.90
CA CYS A 54 14.29 -14.41 17.01
C CYS A 54 13.98 -13.18 17.87
N GLU A 55 15.00 -12.43 18.30
CA GLU A 55 14.78 -11.26 19.16
C GLU A 55 14.05 -10.13 18.40
N SER A 56 14.29 -9.97 17.09
CA SER A 56 13.54 -9.03 16.25
C SER A 56 12.07 -9.45 16.08
N MET A 57 11.77 -10.76 16.03
CA MET A 57 10.40 -11.28 16.01
C MET A 57 9.67 -10.99 17.33
N VAL A 58 10.37 -11.15 18.45
CA VAL A 58 9.84 -10.81 19.79
C VAL A 58 9.54 -9.31 19.89
N GLU A 59 10.46 -8.45 19.46
CA GLU A 59 10.23 -6.99 19.48
C GLU A 59 9.03 -6.58 18.61
N LEU A 60 8.92 -7.12 17.39
CA LEU A 60 7.78 -6.84 16.50
C LEU A 60 6.44 -7.28 17.11
N ALA A 61 6.37 -8.50 17.65
CA ALA A 61 5.15 -9.03 18.27
C ALA A 61 4.72 -8.21 19.50
N ASN A 62 5.68 -7.81 20.34
CA ASN A 62 5.43 -6.96 21.49
C ASN A 62 4.98 -5.55 21.09
N TRP A 63 5.55 -5.00 20.01
CA TRP A 63 5.14 -3.70 19.50
C TRP A 63 3.69 -3.73 18.99
N LEU A 64 3.30 -4.76 18.24
CA LEU A 64 1.92 -4.94 17.78
C LEU A 64 0.94 -5.05 18.96
N TYR A 65 1.32 -5.82 20.00
CA TYR A 65 0.53 -5.93 21.22
C TYR A 65 0.38 -4.58 21.95
N ALA A 66 1.49 -3.87 22.16
CA ALA A 66 1.48 -2.58 22.87
C ALA A 66 0.70 -1.49 22.15
N ASN A 67 0.54 -1.59 20.83
CA ASN A 67 -0.24 -0.66 20.01
C ASN A 67 -1.65 -1.15 19.68
N GLU A 68 -2.09 -2.25 20.29
CA GLU A 68 -3.45 -2.78 20.20
C GLU A 68 -3.89 -3.16 18.76
N TYR A 69 -2.95 -3.60 17.92
CA TYR A 69 -3.25 -4.18 16.61
C TYR A 69 -3.65 -5.65 16.77
N PHE A 70 -4.92 -5.91 17.12
CA PHE A 70 -5.47 -7.25 17.33
C PHE A 70 -6.52 -7.58 16.28
N GLU A 71 -6.69 -8.85 15.91
CA GLU A 71 -7.82 -9.31 15.07
C GLU A 71 -9.20 -8.89 15.60
N THR A 72 -9.32 -8.74 16.93
CA THR A 72 -10.56 -8.36 17.61
C THR A 72 -10.81 -6.86 17.62
N ASN A 73 -9.78 -6.07 17.30
CA ASN A 73 -9.90 -4.64 17.13
C ASN A 73 -10.07 -4.35 15.64
N ASP A 74 -10.89 -3.37 15.28
CA ASP A 74 -11.02 -2.88 13.90
C ASP A 74 -9.80 -2.01 13.52
N ARG A 75 -8.60 -2.53 13.80
CA ARG A 75 -7.33 -1.84 13.69
C ARG A 75 -6.28 -2.76 13.09
N GLU A 76 -5.92 -2.43 11.86
CA GLU A 76 -4.96 -3.16 11.04
C GLU A 76 -3.75 -2.26 10.77
N ILE A 77 -2.55 -2.82 10.60
CA ILE A 77 -1.37 -2.05 10.21
C ILE A 77 -0.80 -2.48 8.85
N PRO A 78 -0.64 -1.56 7.89
CA PRO A 78 0.06 -1.84 6.62
C PRO A 78 1.53 -2.22 6.82
N THR A 79 2.05 -3.09 5.95
CA THR A 79 3.49 -3.42 5.92
C THR A 79 4.38 -2.20 5.68
N SER A 80 3.93 -1.22 4.89
CA SER A 80 4.66 0.03 4.64
C SER A 80 4.92 0.77 5.95
N ASP A 81 3.89 0.91 6.77
CA ASP A 81 3.93 1.66 8.01
C ASP A 81 4.80 0.93 9.04
N LEU A 82 4.73 -0.40 9.08
CA LEU A 82 5.65 -1.21 9.90
C LEU A 82 7.12 -1.01 9.48
N LYS A 83 7.42 -0.94 8.18
CA LYS A 83 8.78 -0.67 7.69
C LYS A 83 9.26 0.72 8.05
N GLU A 84 8.40 1.73 7.95
CA GLU A 84 8.74 3.10 8.32
C GLU A 84 9.00 3.24 9.83
N ILE A 85 8.15 2.63 10.66
CA ILE A 85 8.21 2.78 12.13
C ILE A 85 9.31 1.90 12.74
N LEU A 86 9.47 0.67 12.25
CA LEU A 86 10.33 -0.35 12.88
C LEU A 86 11.51 -0.79 12.01
N GLY A 87 11.57 -0.42 10.74
CA GLY A 87 12.60 -0.91 9.80
C GLY A 87 14.03 -0.62 10.26
N ASP A 88 14.29 0.56 10.82
CA ASP A 88 15.62 0.94 11.34
C ASP A 88 15.88 0.40 12.76
N ARG A 89 14.83 -0.08 13.45
CA ARG A 89 14.90 -0.56 14.83
C ARG A 89 15.11 -2.06 14.92
N LEU A 90 14.55 -2.80 13.97
CA LEU A 90 14.69 -4.24 13.87
C LEU A 90 15.97 -4.58 13.11
N GLU A 91 16.72 -5.56 13.60
CA GLU A 91 17.97 -6.02 12.95
C GLU A 91 17.68 -6.69 11.61
N TYR A 92 16.49 -7.26 11.46
CA TYR A 92 16.03 -7.97 10.27
C TYR A 92 14.83 -7.28 9.62
N GLY A 93 14.70 -7.45 8.31
CA GLY A 93 13.64 -6.83 7.53
C GLY A 93 12.24 -7.27 7.99
N VAL A 94 11.35 -6.29 8.15
CA VAL A 94 9.95 -6.46 8.59
C VAL A 94 9.21 -7.56 7.83
N ASN A 95 9.37 -7.64 6.50
CA ASN A 95 8.74 -8.69 5.69
C ASN A 95 9.10 -10.11 6.19
N THR A 96 10.40 -10.37 6.38
CA THR A 96 10.88 -11.69 6.80
C THR A 96 10.40 -12.04 8.21
N LEU A 97 10.30 -11.05 9.09
CA LEU A 97 9.80 -11.24 10.45
C LEU A 97 8.31 -11.58 10.45
N LEU A 98 7.51 -10.88 9.63
CA LEU A 98 6.08 -11.16 9.48
C LEU A 98 5.84 -12.56 8.91
N ASP A 99 6.55 -12.96 7.85
CA ASP A 99 6.46 -14.32 7.28
C ASP A 99 6.74 -15.41 8.33
N HIS A 100 7.72 -15.18 9.21
CA HIS A 100 8.07 -16.15 10.26
C HIS A 100 7.04 -16.19 11.39
N LEU A 101 6.52 -15.03 11.80
CA LEU A 101 5.51 -14.91 12.84
C LEU A 101 4.15 -15.44 12.38
N GLU A 102 3.78 -15.22 11.12
CA GLU A 102 2.59 -15.80 10.49
C GLU A 102 2.69 -17.32 10.46
N GLY A 103 3.85 -17.85 10.08
CA GLY A 103 4.11 -19.29 10.06
C GLY A 103 3.97 -20.01 11.42
N ILE A 104 3.94 -19.28 12.53
CA ILE A 104 3.66 -19.81 13.89
C ILE A 104 2.36 -19.25 14.49
N ASN A 105 1.50 -18.67 13.66
CA ASN A 105 0.20 -18.14 14.06
C ASN A 105 0.29 -17.06 15.16
N VAL A 106 1.33 -16.22 15.13
CA VAL A 106 1.48 -15.07 16.03
C VAL A 106 0.86 -13.81 15.45
N VAL A 107 1.03 -13.60 14.15
CA VAL A 107 0.33 -12.56 13.38
C VAL A 107 -0.51 -13.22 12.30
N ASP A 108 -1.55 -12.52 11.84
CA ASP A 108 -2.35 -12.92 10.68
C ASP A 108 -2.39 -11.79 9.65
N GLU A 109 -2.47 -12.17 8.38
CA GLU A 109 -2.60 -11.26 7.26
C GLU A 109 -4.10 -11.03 6.98
N VAL A 110 -4.66 -9.90 7.44
CA VAL A 110 -6.12 -9.62 7.36
C VAL A 110 -6.58 -9.33 5.94
N SER A 111 -5.70 -8.71 5.16
CA SER A 111 -5.88 -8.59 3.73
C SER A 111 -4.74 -9.34 3.08
N GLN A 112 -5.02 -10.49 2.44
CA GLN A 112 -4.10 -11.14 1.50
C GLN A 112 -3.80 -10.15 0.37
N GLY A 113 -2.84 -9.27 0.63
CA GLY A 113 -2.55 -8.08 -0.14
C GLY A 113 -1.51 -8.36 -1.21
N GLY A 114 -1.24 -9.62 -1.53
CA GLY A 114 -0.45 -9.97 -2.70
C GLY A 114 -1.07 -9.53 -4.03
N GLY A 115 -2.30 -9.01 -4.03
CA GLY A 115 -3.02 -8.54 -5.21
C GLY A 115 -2.98 -7.02 -5.38
N ARG A 116 -2.65 -6.57 -6.59
CA ARG A 116 -3.06 -5.23 -7.05
C ARG A 116 -4.58 -5.22 -7.19
N PHE A 117 -5.24 -4.15 -6.80
CA PHE A 117 -6.67 -3.90 -7.06
C PHE A 117 -6.81 -2.58 -7.82
N ILE A 118 -7.89 -2.40 -8.56
CA ILE A 118 -8.20 -1.14 -9.25
C ILE A 118 -9.12 -0.33 -8.35
N LEU A 119 -8.71 0.89 -8.00
CA LEU A 119 -9.54 1.82 -7.22
C LEU A 119 -10.13 2.86 -8.16
N HIS A 120 -11.46 2.98 -8.18
CA HIS A 120 -12.12 4.13 -8.78
C HIS A 120 -12.27 5.22 -7.71
N GLU A 121 -11.40 6.21 -7.74
CA GLU A 121 -11.23 7.16 -6.62
C GLU A 121 -12.48 8.04 -6.41
N ARG A 122 -13.15 8.47 -7.48
CA ARG A 122 -14.36 9.30 -7.38
C ARG A 122 -15.51 8.62 -6.60
N THR A 123 -15.68 7.31 -6.73
CA THR A 123 -16.74 6.57 -6.00
C THR A 123 -16.22 5.76 -4.82
N GLY A 124 -14.90 5.72 -4.62
CA GLY A 124 -14.24 4.85 -3.62
C GLY A 124 -14.49 3.35 -3.84
N ARG A 125 -14.82 2.90 -5.06
CA ARG A 125 -15.10 1.48 -5.34
C ARG A 125 -13.81 0.75 -5.70
N ALA A 126 -13.52 -0.36 -5.03
CA ALA A 126 -12.39 -1.23 -5.32
C ALA A 126 -12.80 -2.44 -6.16
N PHE A 127 -11.99 -2.79 -7.15
CA PHE A 127 -12.17 -3.92 -8.06
C PHE A 127 -10.94 -4.83 -8.00
N PHE A 128 -11.15 -6.12 -7.72
CA PHE A 128 -10.06 -7.10 -7.60
C PHE A 128 -9.84 -7.96 -8.86
N ASP A 129 -10.71 -7.79 -9.87
CA ASP A 129 -10.58 -8.41 -11.18
C ASP A 129 -10.59 -7.30 -12.24
N PRO A 130 -9.53 -7.17 -13.07
CA PRO A 130 -9.51 -6.18 -14.13
C PRO A 130 -10.60 -6.40 -15.18
N ASN A 131 -11.13 -7.62 -15.32
CA ASN A 131 -12.21 -7.93 -16.28
C ASN A 131 -13.61 -7.68 -15.70
N ASN A 132 -13.71 -7.03 -14.54
CA ASN A 132 -14.99 -6.80 -13.90
C ASN A 132 -15.88 -5.91 -14.78
N ARG A 133 -17.04 -6.44 -15.18
CA ARG A 133 -17.99 -5.74 -16.07
C ARG A 133 -18.61 -4.48 -15.45
N GLU A 134 -18.64 -4.36 -14.14
CA GLU A 134 -19.11 -3.15 -13.46
C GLU A 134 -18.07 -2.02 -13.48
N MET A 135 -16.80 -2.36 -13.68
CA MET A 135 -15.70 -1.41 -13.72
C MET A 135 -15.63 -0.69 -15.08
N LEU A 136 -15.84 -1.41 -16.18
CA LEU A 136 -15.70 -0.86 -17.54
C LEU A 136 -16.55 0.41 -17.79
N PRO A 137 -17.84 0.47 -17.39
CA PRO A 137 -18.63 1.68 -17.56
C PRO A 137 -18.12 2.88 -16.74
N LEU A 138 -17.49 2.63 -15.59
CA LEU A 138 -16.89 3.70 -14.78
C LEU A 138 -15.63 4.23 -15.46
N LEU A 139 -14.77 3.35 -15.97
CA LEU A 139 -13.59 3.75 -16.75
C LEU A 139 -13.99 4.56 -17.98
N GLU A 140 -15.02 4.13 -18.71
CA GLU A 140 -15.56 4.87 -19.86
C GLU A 140 -16.11 6.25 -19.47
N GLU A 141 -16.76 6.35 -18.30
CA GLU A 141 -17.24 7.63 -17.77
C GLU A 141 -16.08 8.58 -17.47
N GLU A 142 -15.03 8.11 -16.79
CA GLU A 142 -13.89 8.95 -16.42
C GLU A 142 -13.07 9.38 -17.65
N ILE A 143 -12.83 8.48 -18.62
CA ILE A 143 -12.19 8.83 -19.90
C ILE A 143 -13.02 9.89 -20.64
N SER A 144 -14.35 9.73 -20.70
CA SER A 144 -15.21 10.69 -21.38
C SER A 144 -15.17 12.07 -20.71
N ARG A 145 -15.18 12.11 -19.37
CA ARG A 145 -15.06 13.38 -18.61
C ARG A 145 -13.74 14.09 -18.87
N PHE A 146 -12.65 13.34 -18.95
CA PHE A 146 -11.33 13.89 -19.28
C PHE A 146 -11.30 14.45 -20.70
N LEU A 147 -11.77 13.71 -21.71
CA LEU A 147 -11.80 14.18 -23.10
C LEU A 147 -12.74 15.37 -23.30
N GLU A 148 -13.87 15.42 -22.58
CA GLU A 148 -14.74 16.60 -22.58
C GLU A 148 -14.04 17.85 -22.04
N ASP A 149 -13.28 17.72 -20.93
CA ASP A 149 -12.49 18.84 -20.37
C ASP A 149 -11.42 19.29 -21.37
N LEU A 150 -10.71 18.34 -21.97
CA LEU A 150 -9.69 18.59 -23.00
C LEU A 150 -10.24 19.42 -24.16
N HIS A 151 -11.34 18.98 -24.77
CA HIS A 151 -11.94 19.71 -25.89
C HIS A 151 -12.53 21.06 -25.48
N GLU A 152 -13.08 21.17 -24.27
CA GLU A 152 -13.61 22.43 -23.77
C GLU A 152 -12.49 23.45 -23.57
N GLN A 153 -11.36 23.06 -22.99
CA GLN A 153 -10.20 23.93 -22.83
C GLN A 153 -9.58 24.35 -24.17
N GLU A 154 -9.49 23.44 -25.13
CA GLU A 154 -9.02 23.75 -26.50
C GLU A 154 -9.94 24.72 -27.22
N SER A 155 -11.25 24.60 -27.05
CA SER A 155 -12.21 25.53 -27.63
C SER A 155 -12.19 26.92 -27.00
N GLN A 156 -11.66 27.04 -25.78
CA GLN A 156 -11.57 28.28 -25.02
C GLN A 156 -10.20 28.95 -25.11
N ALA A 157 -9.15 28.22 -25.51
CA ALA A 157 -7.85 28.81 -25.81
C ALA A 157 -8.03 29.77 -27.00
N PRO A 158 -7.94 31.10 -26.80
CA PRO A 158 -8.04 32.02 -27.91
C PRO A 158 -6.86 31.75 -28.84
N GLU A 159 -7.12 31.60 -30.14
CA GLU A 159 -6.10 31.75 -31.17
C GLU A 159 -5.34 33.03 -30.83
N SER A 160 -4.07 32.89 -30.46
CA SER A 160 -3.20 34.03 -30.17
C SER A 160 -3.32 34.99 -31.34
N GLU A 161 -3.72 36.22 -31.03
CA GLU A 161 -3.97 37.32 -31.95
C GLU A 161 -2.93 37.34 -33.08
N ASP A 162 -3.36 36.90 -34.28
CA ASP A 162 -2.83 37.40 -35.53
C ASP A 162 -3.06 38.91 -35.51
N ALA A 163 -2.02 39.63 -35.08
CA ALA A 163 -1.99 41.08 -35.09
C ALA A 163 -1.92 41.57 -36.54
N GLY A 164 -3.04 41.48 -37.23
CA GLY A 164 -3.30 42.24 -38.44
C GLY A 164 -3.39 43.72 -38.08
N ASP A 165 -2.35 44.50 -38.39
CA ASP A 165 -2.49 45.94 -38.64
C ASP A 165 -2.27 46.23 -40.13
N ASP A 166 -3.38 46.06 -40.85
CA ASP A 166 -3.93 46.97 -41.85
C ASP A 166 -2.99 48.02 -42.49
N LYS A 167 -2.65 47.81 -43.77
CA LYS A 167 -2.81 48.86 -44.78
C LYS A 167 -3.24 48.26 -46.12
N THR A 168 -4.54 48.04 -46.30
CA THR A 168 -5.10 47.93 -47.66
C THR A 168 -6.27 48.86 -47.86
N GLN A 169 -5.98 50.12 -48.25
CA GLN A 169 -6.85 50.84 -49.19
C GLN A 169 -6.00 51.74 -50.09
N SER A 170 -5.92 51.44 -51.39
CA SER A 170 -6.77 52.11 -52.39
C SER A 170 -6.12 52.17 -53.81
N ILE A 171 -6.99 51.96 -54.83
CA ILE A 171 -6.98 52.45 -56.24
C ILE A 171 -6.28 51.63 -57.37
N ALA A 172 -7.14 50.91 -58.12
CA ALA A 172 -7.41 50.93 -59.58
C ALA A 172 -6.40 50.47 -60.68
N ASP A 173 -6.98 49.64 -61.56
CA ASP A 173 -7.01 49.69 -63.03
C ASP A 173 -5.79 49.27 -63.87
N GLY A 174 -5.96 48.13 -64.56
CA GLY A 174 -5.53 47.95 -65.95
C GLY A 174 -4.18 47.27 -66.20
N GLY A 175 -4.19 46.12 -66.88
CA GLY A 175 -3.05 45.69 -67.72
C GLY A 175 -2.68 44.21 -67.63
N GLU A 176 -3.14 43.46 -68.64
CA GLU A 176 -2.61 42.19 -69.12
C GLU A 176 -1.09 42.26 -69.42
N ILE A 177 -0.31 41.27 -68.95
CA ILE A 177 0.96 40.86 -69.59
C ILE A 177 1.12 39.33 -69.41
N GLU A 178 1.33 38.65 -70.54
CA GLU A 178 1.68 37.24 -70.68
C GLU A 178 3.15 36.96 -70.32
N ASP A 179 3.40 35.70 -69.93
CA ASP A 179 4.64 34.91 -70.02
C ASP A 179 5.93 35.39 -69.33
N ALA A 180 6.34 34.67 -68.28
CA ALA A 180 7.74 34.27 -68.09
C ALA A 180 7.82 33.03 -67.18
N ASP A 181 8.22 31.93 -67.79
CA ASP A 181 8.80 30.72 -67.18
C ASP A 181 9.98 31.09 -66.26
N SER A 182 9.96 30.58 -65.02
CA SER A 182 11.18 30.21 -64.29
C SER A 182 10.83 29.23 -63.18
N ASP A 183 11.00 27.96 -63.54
CA ASP A 183 11.36 26.83 -62.70
C ASP A 183 12.44 27.23 -61.67
N GLU A 184 12.17 27.05 -60.38
CA GLU A 184 13.06 26.36 -59.44
C GLU A 184 12.38 26.19 -58.06
N THR A 185 12.44 24.93 -57.62
CA THR A 185 12.11 24.35 -56.32
C THR A 185 12.58 25.16 -55.11
N ASP A 186 11.78 25.21 -54.04
CA ASP A 186 12.26 24.74 -52.73
C ASP A 186 11.09 24.38 -51.81
N GLU A 187 11.11 23.14 -51.33
CA GLU A 187 10.29 22.71 -50.22
C GLU A 187 10.84 23.35 -48.95
N THR A 188 10.02 24.14 -48.26
CA THR A 188 10.25 24.40 -46.84
C THR A 188 9.01 23.94 -46.09
N ASP A 189 9.03 22.63 -45.86
CA ASP A 189 8.51 21.97 -44.67
C ASP A 189 8.66 22.90 -43.45
N ALA A 190 7.57 23.55 -43.05
CA ALA A 190 7.47 24.21 -41.75
C ALA A 190 7.21 23.15 -40.68
N GLY A 191 8.08 22.13 -40.65
CA GLY A 191 8.27 21.26 -39.51
C GLY A 191 8.94 22.09 -38.43
N GLY A 192 8.12 22.72 -37.60
CA GLY A 192 8.59 23.31 -36.35
C GLY A 192 9.21 22.21 -35.50
N GLU A 193 10.54 22.12 -35.53
CA GLU A 193 11.31 21.33 -34.58
C GLU A 193 10.94 21.85 -33.18
N LYS A 194 10.11 21.11 -32.43
CA LYS A 194 9.88 21.37 -31.02
C LYS A 194 11.23 21.27 -30.31
N GLU A 195 11.66 22.35 -29.66
CA GLU A 195 12.85 22.34 -28.81
C GLU A 195 12.69 21.23 -27.75
N PRO A 196 13.75 20.44 -27.47
CA PRO A 196 13.66 19.27 -26.60
C PRO A 196 13.48 19.58 -25.10
N ASP A 197 13.33 20.86 -24.72
CA ASP A 197 13.18 21.33 -23.33
C ASP A 197 11.87 22.11 -23.10
N ASP A 198 10.94 22.12 -24.05
CA ASP A 198 9.67 22.84 -23.87
C ASP A 198 8.77 22.08 -22.87
N VAL A 199 8.64 22.63 -21.66
CA VAL A 199 7.78 22.06 -20.62
C VAL A 199 6.35 22.04 -21.14
N PRO A 200 5.61 20.92 -21.06
CA PRO A 200 4.23 20.85 -21.51
C PRO A 200 3.37 21.91 -20.81
N THR A 201 2.79 22.84 -21.57
CA THR A 201 2.00 23.96 -21.01
C THR A 201 0.50 23.79 -21.20
N THR A 202 0.07 22.80 -21.98
CA THR A 202 -1.35 22.53 -22.25
C THR A 202 -1.76 21.15 -21.75
N LEU A 203 -3.04 20.99 -21.42
CA LEU A 203 -3.60 19.72 -20.94
C LEU A 203 -3.32 18.57 -21.92
N ARG A 204 -3.42 18.83 -23.23
CA ARG A 204 -3.09 17.86 -24.28
C ARG A 204 -1.62 17.48 -24.28
N GLU A 205 -0.71 18.44 -24.13
CA GLU A 205 0.72 18.16 -24.13
C GLU A 205 1.15 17.35 -22.91
N VAL A 206 0.63 17.68 -21.73
CA VAL A 206 0.88 16.89 -20.50
C VAL A 206 0.38 15.46 -20.69
N ALA A 207 -0.85 15.29 -21.18
CA ALA A 207 -1.44 13.98 -21.41
C ALA A 207 -0.71 13.18 -22.51
N ALA A 208 -0.32 13.82 -23.61
CA ALA A 208 0.45 13.18 -24.68
C ALA A 208 1.85 12.77 -24.22
N ALA A 209 2.53 13.62 -23.44
CA ALA A 209 3.83 13.31 -22.87
C ALA A 209 3.75 12.13 -21.89
N ALA A 210 2.66 12.02 -21.11
CA ALA A 210 2.45 10.89 -20.20
C ALA A 210 2.28 9.55 -20.93
N LEU A 211 1.64 9.55 -22.11
CA LEU A 211 1.39 8.33 -22.86
C LEU A 211 2.56 7.91 -23.76
N ASP A 212 3.35 8.86 -24.27
CA ASP A 212 4.44 8.60 -25.23
C ASP A 212 4.01 7.68 -26.39
N VAL A 213 2.89 8.03 -27.03
CA VAL A 213 2.30 7.26 -28.13
C VAL A 213 2.21 8.07 -29.43
N GLU A 214 2.40 7.39 -30.57
CA GLU A 214 2.31 7.99 -31.91
C GLU A 214 0.86 8.20 -32.41
N VAL A 215 -0.14 7.71 -31.66
CA VAL A 215 -1.56 7.83 -32.02
C VAL A 215 -2.19 9.05 -31.35
N PRO A 216 -3.29 9.59 -31.91
CA PRO A 216 -4.05 10.66 -31.25
C PRO A 216 -4.43 10.28 -29.81
N LEU A 217 -4.41 11.25 -28.90
CA LEU A 217 -4.69 11.05 -27.46
C LEU A 217 -6.06 10.39 -27.23
N GLU A 218 -7.06 10.83 -27.97
CA GLU A 218 -8.42 10.28 -27.94
C GLU A 218 -8.39 8.79 -28.28
N ASP A 219 -7.75 8.43 -29.40
CA ASP A 219 -7.58 7.05 -29.84
C ASP A 219 -6.75 6.23 -28.85
N ALA A 220 -5.73 6.83 -28.24
CA ALA A 220 -4.88 6.18 -27.26
C ALA A 220 -5.65 5.72 -26.01
N LEU A 221 -6.70 6.45 -25.63
CA LEU A 221 -7.51 6.18 -24.44
C LEU A 221 -8.76 5.33 -24.76
N THR A 222 -9.34 5.46 -25.95
CA THR A 222 -10.59 4.76 -26.31
C THR A 222 -10.40 3.48 -27.10
N ASN A 223 -9.35 3.36 -27.92
CA ASN A 223 -9.19 2.25 -28.87
C ASN A 223 -8.49 0.99 -28.37
N PRO A 224 -7.63 0.98 -27.32
CA PRO A 224 -7.02 -0.27 -26.89
C PRO A 224 -8.10 -1.30 -26.54
N THR A 225 -8.07 -2.45 -27.21
CA THR A 225 -9.07 -3.51 -26.98
C THR A 225 -8.90 -4.15 -25.59
N ASP A 226 -7.69 -4.07 -25.04
CA ASP A 226 -7.39 -4.47 -23.68
C ASP A 226 -7.78 -3.37 -22.69
N HIS A 227 -8.78 -3.64 -21.85
CA HIS A 227 -9.20 -2.71 -20.81
C HIS A 227 -8.12 -2.51 -19.74
N ILE A 228 -7.19 -3.46 -19.53
CA ILE A 228 -6.08 -3.26 -18.60
C ILE A 228 -5.17 -2.14 -19.10
N GLU A 229 -4.87 -2.14 -20.39
CA GLU A 229 -4.09 -1.09 -21.03
C GLU A 229 -4.81 0.26 -20.96
N ARG A 230 -6.13 0.29 -21.17
CA ARG A 230 -6.93 1.52 -21.02
C ARG A 230 -6.88 2.08 -19.60
N ILE A 231 -6.94 1.22 -18.57
CA ILE A 231 -6.84 1.63 -17.16
C ILE A 231 -5.49 2.27 -16.88
N ILE A 232 -4.40 1.62 -17.31
CA ILE A 232 -3.04 2.12 -17.08
C ILE A 232 -2.86 3.48 -17.75
N ARG A 233 -3.18 3.57 -19.05
CA ARG A 233 -3.05 4.82 -19.82
C ARG A 233 -3.87 5.96 -19.21
N PHE A 234 -5.10 5.66 -18.77
CA PHE A 234 -5.93 6.67 -18.13
C PHE A 234 -5.37 7.12 -16.77
N ASP A 235 -4.94 6.19 -15.91
CA ASP A 235 -4.35 6.52 -14.60
C ASP A 235 -3.06 7.35 -14.76
N ASP A 236 -2.21 7.01 -15.73
CA ASP A 236 -0.97 7.73 -16.02
C ASP A 236 -1.25 9.17 -16.47
N VAL A 237 -2.21 9.37 -17.39
CA VAL A 237 -2.62 10.70 -17.85
C VAL A 237 -3.19 11.54 -16.72
N VAL A 238 -4.13 10.99 -15.94
CA VAL A 238 -4.77 11.75 -14.86
C VAL A 238 -3.76 12.09 -13.76
N THR A 239 -2.85 11.17 -13.44
CA THR A 239 -1.77 11.42 -12.47
C THR A 239 -0.87 12.56 -12.96
N ALA A 240 -0.38 12.49 -14.20
CA ALA A 240 0.47 13.53 -14.77
C ALA A 240 -0.20 14.90 -14.78
N VAL A 241 -1.50 14.96 -15.06
CA VAL A 241 -2.26 16.21 -15.03
C VAL A 241 -2.47 16.73 -13.60
N ILE A 242 -2.75 15.85 -12.64
CA ILE A 242 -2.92 16.26 -11.23
C ILE A 242 -1.61 16.76 -10.62
N GLU A 243 -0.49 16.16 -11.01
CA GLU A 243 0.86 16.52 -10.53
C GLU A 243 1.46 17.75 -11.25
N SER A 244 0.91 18.15 -12.40
CA SER A 244 1.40 19.31 -13.14
C SER A 244 0.88 20.62 -12.55
N ASP A 245 1.80 21.51 -12.18
CA ASP A 245 1.49 22.87 -11.73
C ASP A 245 1.13 23.82 -12.90
N GLU A 246 1.38 23.41 -14.14
CA GLU A 246 1.26 24.24 -15.34
C GLU A 246 -0.15 24.19 -15.97
N VAL A 247 -0.95 23.15 -15.66
CA VAL A 247 -2.28 22.94 -16.27
C VAL A 247 -3.39 22.88 -15.23
N GLY A 248 -4.51 23.51 -15.54
CA GLY A 248 -5.72 23.49 -14.70
C GLY A 248 -6.71 22.42 -15.14
N ARG A 249 -7.50 21.90 -14.19
CA ARG A 249 -8.65 21.03 -14.46
C ARG A 249 -9.93 21.86 -14.51
N GLY A 250 -10.68 21.77 -15.61
CA GLY A 250 -12.01 22.37 -15.74
C GLY A 250 -13.12 21.47 -15.21
N ARG A 251 -12.85 20.16 -15.09
CA ARG A 251 -13.80 19.15 -14.61
C ARG A 251 -13.21 18.25 -13.53
N ALA A 252 -14.10 17.58 -12.79
CA ALA A 252 -13.74 16.54 -11.85
C ALA A 252 -13.69 15.19 -12.57
N TYR A 253 -12.49 14.75 -12.91
CA TYR A 253 -12.12 13.37 -13.19
C TYR A 253 -11.04 12.96 -12.17
N GLU A 254 -11.10 11.70 -11.74
CA GLU A 254 -10.18 11.18 -10.73
C GLU A 254 -9.43 9.95 -11.26
N PRO A 255 -8.26 9.64 -10.67
CA PRO A 255 -7.50 8.46 -11.05
C PRO A 255 -8.33 7.18 -10.94
N MET A 256 -8.09 6.26 -11.86
CA MET A 256 -8.71 4.94 -11.87
C MET A 256 -7.66 3.93 -12.27
N GLY A 257 -6.89 3.47 -11.28
CA GLY A 257 -5.73 2.66 -11.55
C GLY A 257 -5.41 1.63 -10.50
N TRP A 258 -4.35 0.88 -10.78
CA TRP A 258 -3.87 -0.16 -9.90
C TRP A 258 -3.32 0.46 -8.62
N ARG A 259 -3.78 -0.05 -7.49
CA ARG A 259 -3.27 0.20 -6.15
C ARG A 259 -2.83 -1.13 -5.59
N ASN A 260 -1.74 -1.13 -4.83
CA ASN A 260 -1.37 -2.31 -4.08
C ASN A 260 -2.33 -2.42 -2.90
N ALA A 261 -2.97 -3.57 -2.70
CA ALA A 261 -3.46 -3.88 -1.38
C ALA A 261 -2.21 -3.99 -0.50
N ALA A 262 -1.91 -2.98 0.31
CA ALA A 262 -0.83 -3.13 1.26
C ALA A 262 -1.19 -4.32 2.14
N ASN A 263 -0.34 -5.35 2.23
CA ASN A 263 -0.56 -6.42 3.21
C ASN A 263 -0.75 -5.75 4.56
N LYS A 264 -1.80 -6.15 5.26
CA LYS A 264 -2.12 -5.60 6.57
C LYS A 264 -2.06 -6.71 7.59
N TRP A 265 -1.53 -6.36 8.75
CA TRP A 265 -1.21 -7.32 9.78
C TRP A 265 -1.90 -6.98 11.08
N VAL A 266 -2.22 -8.03 11.82
CA VAL A 266 -2.75 -7.97 13.18
C VAL A 266 -2.12 -9.08 14.01
N LEU A 267 -2.10 -8.91 15.32
CA LEU A 267 -1.76 -9.95 16.27
C LEU A 267 -2.95 -10.90 16.43
N THR A 268 -2.70 -12.21 16.36
CA THR A 268 -3.78 -13.21 16.44
C THR A 268 -4.44 -13.24 17.81
N MET A 269 -5.71 -13.67 17.88
CA MET A 269 -6.36 -13.96 19.17
C MET A 269 -5.54 -14.93 20.02
N THR A 270 -4.86 -15.88 19.38
CA THR A 270 -4.04 -16.89 20.04
C THR A 270 -2.80 -16.26 20.68
N ALA A 271 -2.09 -15.39 19.95
CA ALA A 271 -0.93 -14.68 20.47
C ALA A 271 -1.31 -13.70 21.59
N LYS A 272 -2.43 -13.00 21.45
CA LYS A 272 -2.96 -12.14 22.50
C LYS A 272 -3.24 -12.92 23.79
N ALA A 273 -3.98 -14.02 23.70
CA ALA A 273 -4.28 -14.86 24.87
C ALA A 273 -3.01 -15.41 25.53
N ARG A 274 -1.99 -15.77 24.75
CA ARG A 274 -0.67 -16.15 25.29
C ARG A 274 -0.04 -14.99 26.06
N LYS A 275 -0.03 -13.77 25.50
CA LYS A 275 0.52 -12.58 26.17
C LYS A 275 -0.23 -12.25 27.46
N GLU A 276 -1.55 -12.44 27.48
CA GLU A 276 -2.41 -12.16 28.63
C GLU A 276 -2.46 -13.31 29.66
N ASN A 277 -1.68 -14.37 29.45
CA ASN A 277 -1.69 -15.59 30.26
C ASN A 277 -3.07 -16.29 30.33
N GLU A 278 -3.96 -16.02 29.38
CA GLU A 278 -5.27 -16.62 29.30
C GLU A 278 -5.20 -18.07 28.78
N SER A 279 -6.07 -18.94 29.29
CA SER A 279 -6.15 -20.32 28.80
C SER A 279 -6.95 -20.35 27.49
N LEU A 280 -6.32 -20.80 26.42
CA LEU A 280 -6.98 -21.08 25.14
C LEU A 280 -7.91 -22.28 25.34
N SER A 281 -9.23 -22.05 25.33
CA SER A 281 -10.26 -23.10 25.46
C SER A 281 -10.77 -23.60 24.10
#